data_AF-A0A938JLH4-F1
#
_entry.id   AF-A0A938JLH4-F1
#
_cell.length_a   1.000
_cell.length_b   1.000
_cell.length_c   1.000
_cell.angle_alpha   90.00
_cell.angle_beta   90.00
_cell.angle_gamma   90.00
#
_symmetry.space_group_name_H-M   'P 1'
#
loop_
_entity.id
_entity.type
_entity.pdbx_description
1 polymer ?
#
loop_
_entity_poly.entity_id
_entity_poly.type
_entity_poly.pdbx_seq_one_letter_code
_entity_poly.pdbx_strand_id
1 'polypeptide(L)'
;MNNEENKSYLEKRGISSEVAKEWHLEDETDKKRIKINILDEKENYLTHQYRYYHEGVNKDDRYKFPDGMKITELKTTKLYGLWQFNPYGFSIDNFILCEGAFNTISAYLMGYEALGMLGQTFKLNDYDIKYFPSNSKVIILYDDIKFSLERAKEIREKREDLVIYIAQYENDMDANNYLVQSRKEDFDRIIRDAKSYDEIISTTENNQVKRYEVGSIEVPKDDFITYYCDEYACKSTDAPRKYQELMALAVISVVLNRKVYLPYSVNNLYPNLFVVLIGKSTIMRKSVSLNLARNLIFNFNKEFIFPHDFTQEGFFEHLKEFSKGIIIWSEFAGFLQKSTKPYMAGTKEFLTDAFDCPIYLNKKLAGKKIFEIENPYINIITATSMKWFTENITEADVKGGFLGRFIYILALPNDKDKWFAFPAVPNQNVINRLLIKLRGISELEGQMELTEKAKETYIDWLKNHEDELQRLSDDKGISSFYGRLSDYTLKFAILYELSSNLSLTISDNSIKRAIRLVESLKESIRDVLEKHVSFTAYEKNKKKILRIIGDKKEIARGELIKSSGLNKKDFDLVIDTLLEEETIKVKPGESKYKPKTIYFKE
;
A
#
# COMPACT_ATOMS: atom_id res chain seq x y z
N MET A 1 34.99 -18.58 -49.86
CA MET A 1 34.08 -18.57 -51.02
C MET A 1 33.59 -20.00 -51.23
N ASN A 2 32.33 -20.40 -51.15
CA ASN A 2 31.07 -19.80 -50.68
C ASN A 2 30.16 -21.02 -50.42
N ASN A 3 29.93 -21.40 -49.16
CA ASN A 3 28.86 -22.37 -48.81
C ASN A 3 27.60 -21.68 -48.27
N GLU A 4 27.62 -20.35 -48.15
CA GLU A 4 26.46 -19.56 -47.71
C GLU A 4 25.64 -18.99 -48.87
N GLU A 5 26.21 -18.81 -50.06
CA GLU A 5 25.47 -18.24 -51.19
C GLU A 5 24.34 -19.14 -51.70
N ASN A 6 24.51 -20.47 -51.65
CA ASN A 6 23.51 -21.45 -52.12
C ASN A 6 22.48 -21.89 -51.07
N LYS A 7 22.53 -21.36 -49.84
CA LYS A 7 21.50 -21.68 -48.83
C LYS A 7 20.21 -20.92 -49.14
N SER A 8 19.09 -21.62 -49.05
CA SER A 8 17.75 -21.03 -49.09
C SER A 8 17.61 -19.95 -48.00
N TYR A 9 16.70 -19.01 -48.18
CA TYR A 9 16.43 -17.99 -47.18
C TYR A 9 16.00 -18.62 -45.84
N LEU A 10 15.27 -19.73 -45.87
CA LEU A 10 14.92 -20.52 -44.69
C LEU A 10 16.16 -21.09 -43.99
N GLU A 11 17.09 -21.71 -44.72
CA GLU A 11 18.32 -22.26 -44.14
C GLU A 11 19.26 -21.19 -43.58
N LYS A 12 19.31 -20.01 -44.23
CA LYS A 12 20.03 -18.83 -43.72
C LYS A 12 19.45 -18.31 -42.40
N ARG A 13 18.18 -18.61 -42.13
CA ARG A 13 17.47 -18.31 -40.87
C ARG A 13 17.52 -19.46 -39.87
N GLY A 14 18.29 -20.52 -40.15
CA GLY A 14 18.44 -21.66 -39.25
C GLY A 14 17.31 -22.68 -39.33
N ILE A 15 16.48 -22.63 -40.37
CA ILE A 15 15.37 -23.58 -40.57
C ILE A 15 15.84 -24.70 -41.48
N SER A 16 15.77 -25.93 -40.98
CA SER A 16 16.14 -27.12 -41.75
C SER A 16 15.11 -27.41 -42.85
N SER A 17 15.53 -28.12 -43.88
CA SER A 17 14.65 -28.59 -44.96
C SER A 17 13.54 -29.51 -44.47
N GLU A 18 13.78 -30.26 -43.38
CA GLU A 18 12.78 -31.07 -42.68
C GLU A 18 11.68 -30.18 -42.09
N VAL A 19 12.06 -29.16 -41.30
CA VAL A 19 11.12 -28.20 -40.69
C VAL A 19 10.36 -27.41 -41.75
N ALA A 20 11.02 -26.99 -42.84
CA ALA A 20 10.37 -26.28 -43.93
C ALA A 20 9.27 -27.11 -44.61
N LYS A 21 9.54 -28.42 -44.83
CA LYS A 21 8.57 -29.34 -45.42
C LYS A 21 7.40 -29.61 -44.48
N GLU A 22 7.68 -29.77 -43.19
CA GLU A 22 6.69 -29.99 -42.13
C GLU A 22 5.76 -28.78 -41.93
N TRP A 23 6.29 -27.57 -42.02
CA TRP A 23 5.51 -26.34 -41.85
C TRP A 23 4.85 -25.87 -43.16
N HIS A 24 4.88 -26.73 -44.20
CA HIS A 24 4.37 -26.44 -45.54
C HIS A 24 4.89 -25.11 -46.11
N LEU A 25 6.17 -24.82 -45.85
CA LEU A 25 6.86 -23.63 -46.33
C LEU A 25 7.58 -23.95 -47.63
N GLU A 26 7.28 -23.15 -48.64
CA GLU A 26 7.97 -23.22 -49.92
C GLU A 26 8.80 -21.95 -50.07
N ASP A 27 10.12 -22.08 -50.04
CA ASP A 27 11.03 -20.96 -50.33
C ASP A 27 11.12 -20.74 -51.83
N GLU A 28 10.52 -19.68 -52.33
CA GLU A 28 10.60 -19.26 -53.72
C GLU A 28 11.75 -18.25 -53.87
N THR A 29 12.98 -18.75 -53.73
CA THR A 29 14.23 -17.95 -53.73
C THR A 29 14.33 -16.99 -54.91
N ASP A 30 13.99 -17.45 -56.11
CA ASP A 30 14.03 -16.65 -57.34
C ASP A 30 13.09 -15.43 -57.30
N LYS A 31 12.01 -15.54 -56.52
CA LYS A 31 10.99 -14.50 -56.33
C LYS A 31 11.16 -13.75 -55.01
N LYS A 32 12.21 -14.06 -54.24
CA LYS A 32 12.51 -13.50 -52.91
C LYS A 32 11.28 -13.52 -51.99
N ARG A 33 10.57 -14.65 -51.96
CA ARG A 33 9.39 -14.82 -51.12
C ARG A 33 9.27 -16.23 -50.57
N ILE A 34 8.66 -16.36 -49.40
CA ILE A 34 8.25 -17.64 -48.83
C ILE A 34 6.75 -17.77 -49.07
N LYS A 35 6.32 -18.89 -49.63
CA LYS A 35 4.91 -19.27 -49.71
C LYS A 35 4.57 -20.14 -48.50
N ILE A 36 3.51 -19.76 -47.81
CA ILE A 36 3.04 -20.35 -46.55
C ILE A 36 1.69 -20.99 -46.87
N ASN A 37 1.63 -22.31 -46.98
CA ASN A 37 0.37 -22.99 -47.27
C ASN A 37 -0.49 -23.08 -46.00
N ILE A 38 -1.75 -22.69 -46.11
CA ILE A 38 -2.76 -22.74 -45.04
C ILE A 38 -3.69 -23.92 -45.33
N LEU A 39 -3.78 -24.85 -44.38
CA LEU A 39 -4.57 -26.07 -44.48
C LEU A 39 -5.67 -26.08 -43.40
N ASP A 40 -6.71 -26.89 -43.61
CA ASP A 40 -7.73 -27.14 -42.59
C ASP A 40 -7.28 -28.15 -41.53
N GLU A 41 -8.11 -28.39 -40.50
CA GLU A 41 -7.84 -29.38 -39.43
C GLU A 41 -7.67 -30.83 -39.94
N LYS A 42 -8.05 -31.10 -41.20
CA LYS A 42 -7.93 -32.40 -41.87
C LYS A 42 -6.82 -32.39 -42.93
N GLU A 43 -5.92 -31.41 -42.87
CA GLU A 43 -4.82 -31.18 -43.82
C GLU A 43 -5.24 -30.88 -45.26
N ASN A 44 -6.50 -30.53 -45.51
CA ASN A 44 -6.90 -30.10 -46.85
C ASN A 44 -6.41 -28.68 -47.11
N TYR A 45 -5.86 -28.45 -48.30
CA TYR A 45 -5.40 -27.13 -48.71
C TYR A 45 -6.57 -26.13 -48.80
N LEU A 46 -6.45 -25.01 -48.06
CA LEU A 46 -7.41 -23.91 -48.07
C LEU A 46 -6.93 -22.75 -48.94
N THR A 47 -5.73 -22.23 -48.65
CA THR A 47 -5.13 -21.10 -49.36
C THR A 47 -3.63 -21.00 -49.05
N HIS A 48 -2.96 -19.94 -49.49
CA HIS A 48 -1.59 -19.64 -49.09
C HIS A 48 -1.39 -18.14 -48.84
N GLN A 49 -0.34 -17.80 -48.10
CA GLN A 49 0.13 -16.44 -47.91
C GLN A 49 1.58 -16.31 -48.38
N TYR A 50 1.93 -15.21 -49.02
CA TYR A 50 3.31 -14.91 -49.39
C TYR A 50 3.96 -13.99 -48.37
N ARG A 51 5.21 -14.29 -48.01
CA ARG A 51 6.11 -13.40 -47.29
C ARG A 51 7.27 -12.96 -48.17
N TYR A 52 7.34 -11.69 -48.50
CA TYR A 52 8.43 -11.13 -49.31
C TYR A 52 9.63 -10.73 -48.45
N TYR A 53 10.84 -11.05 -48.92
CA TYR A 53 12.11 -10.73 -48.28
C TYR A 53 13.05 -10.02 -49.27
N HIS A 54 12.85 -8.74 -49.53
CA HIS A 54 13.82 -7.93 -50.28
C HIS A 54 14.13 -6.63 -49.57
N GLU A 55 15.30 -6.04 -49.86
CA GLU A 55 15.68 -4.74 -49.32
C GLU A 55 14.66 -3.68 -49.75
N GLY A 56 14.21 -2.85 -48.80
CA GLY A 56 13.32 -1.72 -49.04
C GLY A 56 11.81 -1.94 -48.87
N VAL A 57 11.31 -3.12 -48.47
CA VAL A 57 9.87 -3.33 -48.20
C VAL A 57 9.48 -2.83 -46.81
N ASN A 58 8.45 -2.00 -46.75
CA ASN A 58 7.84 -1.56 -45.49
C ASN A 58 7.28 -2.77 -44.70
N LYS A 59 7.26 -2.74 -43.36
CA LYS A 59 6.84 -3.89 -42.53
C LYS A 59 5.45 -4.43 -42.93
N ASP A 60 4.55 -3.53 -43.29
CA ASP A 60 3.15 -3.83 -43.58
C ASP A 60 2.94 -4.53 -44.94
N ASP A 61 3.86 -4.36 -45.89
CA ASP A 61 3.76 -4.91 -47.25
C ASP A 61 4.44 -6.28 -47.41
N ARG A 62 5.04 -6.80 -46.32
CA ARG A 62 5.77 -8.07 -46.35
C ARG A 62 4.86 -9.27 -46.55
N TYR A 63 3.56 -9.17 -46.22
CA TYR A 63 2.62 -10.28 -46.28
C TYR A 63 1.48 -10.00 -47.26
N LYS A 64 1.30 -10.88 -48.26
CA LYS A 64 0.21 -10.75 -49.23
C LYS A 64 -0.50 -12.07 -49.46
N PHE A 65 -1.82 -12.01 -49.49
CA PHE A 65 -2.67 -13.10 -49.99
C PHE A 65 -2.77 -13.02 -51.52
N PRO A 66 -3.18 -14.10 -52.20
CA PRO A 66 -3.47 -14.07 -53.62
C PRO A 66 -4.48 -12.99 -53.99
N ASP A 67 -4.31 -12.37 -55.17
CA ASP A 67 -5.20 -11.31 -55.65
C ASP A 67 -6.65 -11.81 -55.73
N GLY A 68 -7.57 -11.03 -55.14
CA GLY A 68 -9.02 -11.32 -55.13
C GLY A 68 -9.57 -11.79 -53.78
N MET A 69 -8.75 -12.20 -52.81
CA MET A 69 -9.20 -12.51 -51.45
C MET A 69 -9.20 -11.24 -50.57
N LYS A 70 -10.37 -10.85 -50.05
CA LYS A 70 -10.46 -9.77 -49.04
C LYS A 70 -10.20 -10.34 -47.64
N ILE A 71 -9.36 -9.66 -46.86
CA ILE A 71 -9.03 -9.98 -45.44
C ILE A 71 -10.28 -10.21 -44.57
N THR A 72 -11.42 -9.61 -44.93
CA THR A 72 -12.70 -9.76 -44.22
C THR A 72 -13.36 -11.13 -44.36
N GLU A 73 -13.06 -11.89 -45.41
CA GLU A 73 -13.61 -13.24 -45.65
C GLU A 73 -12.81 -14.33 -44.93
N LEU A 74 -11.60 -14.00 -44.45
CA LEU A 74 -10.64 -14.91 -43.83
C LEU A 74 -10.41 -14.59 -42.34
N LYS A 75 -11.45 -14.13 -41.62
CA LYS A 75 -11.33 -13.75 -40.19
C LYS A 75 -10.85 -14.89 -39.28
N THR A 76 -10.96 -16.13 -39.72
CA THR A 76 -10.49 -17.33 -39.02
C THR A 76 -9.01 -17.66 -39.28
N THR A 77 -8.37 -17.17 -40.36
CA THR A 77 -7.00 -17.58 -40.71
C THR A 77 -5.91 -17.12 -39.75
N LYS A 78 -6.16 -16.11 -38.90
CA LYS A 78 -5.15 -15.56 -37.97
C LYS A 78 -4.80 -16.50 -36.80
N LEU A 79 -5.70 -17.41 -36.45
CA LEU A 79 -5.45 -18.52 -35.51
C LEU A 79 -5.14 -19.83 -36.26
N TYR A 80 -5.34 -19.86 -37.59
CA TYR A 80 -5.40 -21.08 -38.42
C TYR A 80 -4.06 -21.72 -38.78
N GLY A 81 -2.95 -21.09 -38.39
CA GLY A 81 -1.64 -21.73 -38.42
C GLY A 81 -1.34 -22.56 -37.17
N LEU A 82 -1.99 -22.29 -36.03
CA LEU A 82 -1.57 -22.83 -34.73
C LEU A 82 -1.86 -24.34 -34.56
N TRP A 83 -2.94 -24.86 -35.16
CA TRP A 83 -3.27 -26.29 -35.10
C TRP A 83 -2.40 -27.18 -36.00
N GLN A 84 -1.72 -26.62 -37.00
CA GLN A 84 -0.80 -27.38 -37.85
C GLN A 84 0.45 -27.88 -37.09
N PHE A 85 0.68 -27.37 -35.87
CA PHE A 85 1.80 -27.76 -35.01
C PHE A 85 1.47 -28.89 -34.01
N ASN A 86 0.22 -29.37 -33.96
CA ASN A 86 -0.25 -30.41 -33.02
C ASN A 86 0.55 -31.74 -33.06
N PRO A 87 1.01 -32.25 -34.22
CA PRO A 87 1.79 -33.49 -34.29
C PRO A 87 3.16 -33.45 -33.59
N TYR A 88 3.68 -32.26 -33.25
CA TYR A 88 5.03 -32.05 -32.72
C TYR A 88 5.06 -31.87 -31.19
N GLY A 89 3.99 -32.27 -30.50
CA GLY A 89 3.87 -32.14 -29.04
C GLY A 89 3.44 -30.75 -28.57
N PHE A 90 3.07 -29.85 -29.49
CA PHE A 90 2.39 -28.60 -29.15
C PHE A 90 0.93 -28.89 -28.88
N SER A 91 0.55 -29.01 -27.61
CA SER A 91 -0.86 -28.99 -27.29
C SER A 91 -1.37 -27.55 -27.41
N ILE A 92 -2.51 -27.37 -28.07
CA ILE A 92 -3.25 -26.08 -28.15
C ILE A 92 -3.83 -25.71 -26.77
N ASP A 93 -3.42 -26.42 -25.71
CA ASP A 93 -3.84 -26.17 -24.35
C ASP A 93 -3.03 -25.05 -23.71
N ASN A 94 -2.05 -24.42 -24.38
CA ASN A 94 -1.26 -23.32 -23.81
C ASN A 94 -1.06 -22.17 -24.82
N PHE A 95 -1.74 -21.06 -24.60
CA PHE A 95 -1.55 -19.80 -25.32
C PHE A 95 -0.74 -18.85 -24.44
N ILE A 96 0.37 -18.32 -24.96
CA ILE A 96 1.12 -17.24 -24.31
C ILE A 96 0.72 -15.92 -24.97
N LEU A 97 0.23 -14.98 -24.16
CA LEU A 97 -0.10 -13.62 -24.55
C LEU A 97 1.02 -12.70 -24.05
N CYS A 98 1.85 -12.19 -24.96
CA CYS A 98 2.88 -11.21 -24.63
C CYS A 98 2.34 -9.78 -24.73
N GLU A 99 2.71 -8.92 -23.78
CA GLU A 99 2.43 -7.48 -23.80
C GLU A 99 3.26 -6.77 -24.88
N GLY A 100 2.69 -6.47 -26.05
CA GLY A 100 3.33 -5.58 -27.03
C GLY A 100 2.86 -4.14 -26.89
N ALA A 101 3.75 -3.16 -27.09
CA ALA A 101 3.40 -1.75 -27.23
C ALA A 101 2.14 -1.58 -28.11
N PHE A 102 1.18 -0.77 -27.65
CA PHE A 102 -0.12 -0.51 -28.30
C PHE A 102 -1.22 -1.60 -28.18
N ASN A 103 -1.34 -2.27 -27.03
CA ASN A 103 -2.40 -3.26 -26.75
C ASN A 103 -2.40 -4.45 -27.73
N THR A 104 -1.21 -4.90 -28.13
CA THR A 104 -1.08 -6.02 -29.07
C THR A 104 -0.65 -7.29 -28.36
N ILE A 105 -1.26 -8.41 -28.77
CA ILE A 105 -0.95 -9.76 -28.31
C ILE A 105 -0.11 -10.43 -29.39
N SER A 106 0.96 -11.08 -28.96
CA SER A 106 1.85 -11.87 -29.81
C SER A 106 1.91 -13.30 -29.27
N ALA A 107 1.76 -14.30 -30.15
CA ALA A 107 1.94 -15.72 -29.83
C ALA A 107 3.26 -16.21 -30.42
N TYR A 108 4.11 -16.87 -29.62
CA TYR A 108 5.45 -17.32 -30.03
C TYR A 108 5.54 -18.84 -30.03
N LEU A 109 6.16 -19.39 -31.08
CA LEU A 109 6.52 -20.82 -31.17
C LEU A 109 7.93 -21.02 -30.59
N MET A 110 8.07 -21.97 -29.67
CA MET A 110 9.30 -22.17 -28.89
C MET A 110 10.55 -22.51 -29.74
N GLY A 111 11.65 -21.80 -29.48
CA GLY A 111 13.01 -22.27 -29.79
C GLY A 111 13.56 -21.96 -31.19
N TYR A 112 12.82 -21.26 -32.04
CA TYR A 112 13.35 -20.69 -33.27
C TYR A 112 13.00 -19.19 -33.30
N GLU A 113 13.76 -18.38 -34.06
CA GLU A 113 13.16 -17.21 -34.68
C GLU A 113 12.01 -17.78 -35.51
N ALA A 114 10.82 -17.90 -34.90
CA ALA A 114 9.60 -18.06 -35.64
C ALA A 114 9.69 -16.91 -36.63
N LEU A 115 10.00 -17.26 -37.88
CA LEU A 115 10.05 -16.33 -38.99
C LEU A 115 8.95 -15.33 -38.69
N GLY A 116 9.17 -14.02 -38.86
CA GLY A 116 8.11 -13.05 -38.64
C GLY A 116 6.79 -13.36 -39.40
N MET A 117 6.71 -14.47 -40.13
CA MET A 117 5.58 -15.27 -40.59
C MET A 117 4.45 -15.52 -39.58
N LEU A 118 4.69 -15.51 -38.27
CA LEU A 118 3.59 -15.57 -37.29
C LEU A 118 3.64 -14.51 -36.20
N GLY A 119 4.70 -13.69 -36.16
CA GLY A 119 4.76 -12.48 -35.35
C GLY A 119 3.88 -11.37 -35.91
N GLN A 120 2.56 -11.57 -35.94
CA GLN A 120 1.63 -10.45 -35.96
C GLN A 120 1.41 -10.04 -34.51
N THR A 121 1.83 -8.84 -34.15
CA THR A 121 1.24 -8.12 -33.03
C THR A 121 -0.19 -7.80 -33.45
N PHE A 122 -1.19 -8.51 -32.93
CA PHE A 122 -2.59 -8.22 -33.22
C PHE A 122 -3.30 -7.65 -31.99
N LYS A 123 -4.13 -6.63 -32.21
CA LYS A 123 -5.04 -6.15 -31.17
C LYS A 123 -6.09 -7.23 -30.95
N LEU A 124 -6.05 -7.91 -29.81
CA LEU A 124 -7.04 -8.91 -29.45
C LEU A 124 -8.37 -8.18 -29.23
N ASN A 125 -9.27 -8.27 -30.20
CA ASN A 125 -10.61 -7.70 -30.08
C ASN A 125 -11.56 -8.77 -29.52
N ASP A 126 -12.69 -8.32 -28.98
CA ASP A 126 -13.70 -9.17 -28.33
C ASP A 126 -14.18 -10.36 -29.19
N TYR A 127 -14.09 -10.24 -30.51
CA TYR A 127 -14.54 -11.25 -31.46
C TYR A 127 -13.54 -12.39 -31.68
N ASP A 128 -12.28 -12.26 -31.24
CA ASP A 128 -11.20 -13.22 -31.50
C ASP A 128 -11.08 -14.26 -30.38
N ILE A 129 -11.39 -13.88 -29.14
CA ILE A 129 -11.34 -14.74 -27.93
C ILE A 129 -12.30 -15.93 -28.04
N LYS A 130 -13.44 -15.79 -28.74
CA LYS A 130 -14.45 -16.84 -28.90
C LYS A 130 -13.96 -18.05 -29.71
N TYR A 131 -12.87 -17.91 -30.46
CA TYR A 131 -12.30 -19.00 -31.26
C TYR A 131 -11.23 -19.79 -30.52
N PHE A 132 -10.88 -19.41 -29.28
CA PHE A 132 -9.97 -20.21 -28.46
C PHE A 132 -10.63 -21.55 -28.11
N PRO A 133 -9.92 -22.69 -28.19
CA PRO A 133 -10.44 -23.97 -27.75
C PRO A 133 -10.85 -23.93 -26.28
N SER A 134 -11.83 -24.73 -25.90
CA SER A 134 -12.27 -24.81 -24.51
C SER A 134 -11.21 -25.47 -23.63
N ASN A 135 -11.10 -25.03 -22.37
CA ASN A 135 -10.11 -25.49 -21.39
C ASN A 135 -8.65 -25.17 -21.73
N SER A 136 -8.39 -24.33 -22.73
CA SER A 136 -7.04 -23.87 -23.01
C SER A 136 -6.50 -23.00 -21.87
N LYS A 137 -5.24 -23.22 -21.52
CA LYS A 137 -4.46 -22.36 -20.62
C LYS A 137 -4.02 -21.11 -21.37
N VAL A 138 -4.16 -19.97 -20.73
CA VAL A 138 -3.78 -18.66 -21.26
C VAL A 138 -2.82 -18.02 -20.26
N ILE A 139 -1.56 -17.84 -20.65
CA ILE A 139 -0.53 -17.21 -19.84
C ILE A 139 -0.39 -15.75 -20.28
N ILE A 140 -0.64 -14.80 -19.39
CA ILE A 140 -0.45 -13.38 -19.64
C ILE A 140 0.92 -12.97 -19.10
N LEU A 141 1.82 -12.57 -20.00
CA LEU A 141 3.12 -12.01 -19.65
C LEU A 141 3.04 -10.51 -19.48
N TYR A 142 3.64 -9.99 -18.42
CA TYR A 142 3.48 -8.60 -18.01
C TYR A 142 4.78 -7.95 -17.55
N ASP A 143 4.86 -6.63 -17.77
CA ASP A 143 5.76 -5.73 -17.06
C ASP A 143 5.08 -5.12 -15.82
N ASP A 144 3.79 -4.76 -15.92
CA ASP A 144 2.93 -4.34 -14.78
C ASP A 144 1.83 -5.37 -14.44
N ILE A 145 1.83 -5.85 -13.19
CA ILE A 145 0.86 -6.83 -12.70
C ILE A 145 -0.59 -6.31 -12.72
N LYS A 146 -0.81 -5.00 -12.62
CA LYS A 146 -2.17 -4.43 -12.66
C LYS A 146 -2.81 -4.64 -14.02
N PHE A 147 -2.03 -4.46 -15.08
CA PHE A 147 -2.49 -4.68 -16.45
C PHE A 147 -2.87 -6.15 -16.68
N SER A 148 -2.04 -7.09 -16.22
CA SER A 148 -2.34 -8.51 -16.40
C SER A 148 -3.56 -8.97 -15.61
N LEU A 149 -3.79 -8.43 -14.41
CA LEU A 149 -4.99 -8.70 -13.62
C LEU A 149 -6.27 -8.16 -14.26
N GLU A 150 -6.24 -6.94 -14.81
CA GLU A 150 -7.37 -6.34 -15.53
C GLU A 150 -7.68 -7.16 -16.80
N ARG A 151 -6.65 -7.56 -17.53
CA ARG A 151 -6.80 -8.35 -18.76
C ARG A 151 -7.28 -9.77 -18.50
N ALA A 152 -6.76 -10.42 -17.45
CA ALA A 152 -7.23 -11.73 -17.01
C ALA A 152 -8.72 -11.68 -16.67
N LYS A 153 -9.16 -10.62 -15.96
CA LYS A 153 -10.57 -10.39 -15.65
C LYS A 153 -11.43 -10.26 -16.91
N GLU A 154 -11.02 -9.43 -17.87
CA GLU A 154 -11.76 -9.26 -19.14
C GLU A 154 -11.93 -10.57 -19.93
N ILE A 155 -10.89 -11.42 -19.96
CA ILE A 155 -10.92 -12.72 -20.64
C ILE A 155 -11.84 -13.67 -19.87
N ARG A 156 -11.74 -13.71 -18.54
CA ARG A 156 -12.55 -14.56 -17.66
C ARG A 156 -14.04 -14.25 -17.76
N GLU A 157 -14.43 -12.97 -17.76
CA GLU A 157 -15.82 -12.53 -17.91
C GLU A 157 -16.44 -12.97 -19.25
N LYS A 158 -15.63 -13.18 -20.28
CA LYS A 158 -16.09 -13.58 -21.62
C LYS A 158 -16.01 -15.08 -21.88
N ARG A 159 -15.07 -15.77 -21.24
CA ARG A 159 -14.78 -17.20 -21.41
C ARG A 159 -14.37 -17.82 -20.07
N GLU A 160 -15.35 -18.27 -19.30
CA GLU A 160 -15.13 -18.96 -18.02
C GLU A 160 -14.44 -20.32 -18.18
N ASP A 161 -14.49 -20.92 -19.37
CA ASP A 161 -13.88 -22.21 -19.69
C ASP A 161 -12.38 -22.13 -19.98
N LEU A 162 -11.78 -20.94 -20.01
CA LEU A 162 -10.32 -20.77 -20.17
C LEU A 162 -9.61 -20.73 -18.81
N VAL A 163 -8.43 -21.34 -18.73
CA VAL A 163 -7.62 -21.37 -17.50
C VAL A 163 -6.54 -20.29 -17.60
N ILE A 164 -6.62 -19.25 -16.78
CA ILE A 164 -5.73 -18.08 -16.92
C ILE A 164 -4.59 -18.16 -15.91
N TYR A 165 -3.38 -17.91 -16.39
CA TYR A 165 -2.14 -17.83 -15.63
C TYR A 165 -1.46 -16.48 -15.90
N ILE A 166 -0.66 -16.02 -14.95
CA ILE A 166 0.07 -14.76 -15.02
C ILE A 166 1.54 -15.02 -14.70
N ALA A 167 2.45 -14.45 -15.51
CA ALA A 167 3.89 -14.55 -15.33
C ALA A 167 4.60 -13.24 -15.70
N GLN A 168 5.74 -12.97 -15.07
CA GLN A 168 6.55 -11.76 -15.31
C GLN A 168 7.75 -12.09 -16.22
N TYR A 169 8.22 -11.12 -17.01
CA TYR A 169 9.50 -11.25 -17.71
C TYR A 169 10.68 -11.37 -16.72
N GLU A 170 11.75 -12.08 -17.10
CA GLU A 170 12.99 -12.08 -16.32
C GLU A 170 13.83 -10.82 -16.64
N ASN A 171 14.42 -10.20 -15.61
CA ASN A 171 15.41 -9.11 -15.67
C ASN A 171 14.95 -7.74 -16.21
N ASP A 172 13.72 -7.30 -15.88
CA ASP A 172 13.19 -5.96 -16.27
C ASP A 172 13.30 -5.66 -17.79
N MET A 173 13.28 -6.70 -18.62
CA MET A 173 13.32 -6.56 -20.07
C MET A 173 11.92 -6.33 -20.64
N ASP A 174 11.75 -5.30 -21.47
CA ASP A 174 10.51 -5.12 -22.23
C ASP A 174 10.22 -6.35 -23.11
N ALA A 175 8.95 -6.56 -23.43
CA ALA A 175 8.51 -7.71 -24.18
C ALA A 175 9.29 -7.92 -25.49
N ASN A 176 9.60 -6.86 -26.25
CA ASN A 176 10.32 -7.03 -27.51
C ASN A 176 11.75 -7.52 -27.28
N ASN A 177 12.43 -7.05 -26.24
CA ASN A 177 13.78 -7.49 -25.89
C ASN A 177 13.79 -8.91 -25.34
N TYR A 178 12.84 -9.27 -24.48
CA TYR A 178 12.68 -10.63 -23.99
C TYR A 178 12.48 -11.61 -25.15
N LEU A 179 11.59 -11.26 -26.09
CA LEU A 179 11.24 -12.11 -27.23
C LEU A 179 12.37 -12.26 -28.25
N VAL A 180 13.33 -11.33 -28.29
CA VAL A 180 14.50 -11.38 -29.19
C VAL A 180 15.67 -12.15 -28.56
N GLN A 181 15.79 -12.15 -27.23
CA GLN A 181 16.98 -12.64 -26.54
C GLN A 181 16.78 -13.98 -25.82
N SER A 182 15.52 -14.38 -25.56
CA SER A 182 15.19 -15.58 -24.79
C SER A 182 15.36 -16.87 -25.57
N ARG A 183 15.83 -17.91 -24.87
CA ARG A 183 15.95 -19.29 -25.34
C ARG A 183 14.75 -20.11 -24.90
N LYS A 184 14.61 -21.32 -25.48
CA LYS A 184 13.55 -22.27 -25.11
C LYS A 184 13.47 -22.51 -23.59
N GLU A 185 14.61 -22.60 -22.93
CA GLU A 185 14.75 -22.84 -21.49
C GLU A 185 14.10 -21.73 -20.63
N ASP A 186 14.10 -20.49 -21.11
CA ASP A 186 13.53 -19.33 -20.41
C ASP A 186 11.99 -19.39 -20.46
N PHE A 187 11.42 -19.81 -21.59
CA PHE A 187 9.98 -20.05 -21.74
C PHE A 187 9.48 -21.24 -20.92
N ASP A 188 10.25 -22.33 -20.88
CA ASP A 188 9.93 -23.51 -20.05
C ASP A 188 9.97 -23.18 -18.55
N ARG A 189 10.72 -22.15 -18.15
CA ARG A 189 10.71 -21.62 -16.79
C ARG A 189 9.50 -20.72 -16.54
N ILE A 190 9.16 -19.81 -17.47
CA ILE A 190 7.95 -19.00 -17.39
C ILE A 190 6.70 -19.85 -17.18
N ILE A 191 6.52 -20.90 -17.98
CA ILE A 191 5.33 -21.76 -17.90
C ILE A 191 5.25 -22.46 -16.53
N ARG A 192 6.40 -22.81 -15.97
CA ARG A 192 6.52 -23.48 -14.68
C ARG A 192 6.23 -22.53 -13.51
N ASP A 193 6.69 -21.29 -13.62
CA ASP A 193 6.62 -20.30 -12.54
C ASP A 193 5.35 -19.43 -12.65
N ALA A 194 4.60 -19.54 -13.74
CA ALA A 194 3.32 -18.86 -13.94
C ALA A 194 2.31 -19.27 -12.86
N LYS A 195 1.72 -18.27 -12.23
CA LYS A 195 0.73 -18.47 -11.15
C LYS A 195 -0.67 -18.38 -11.72
N SER A 196 -1.59 -19.20 -11.20
CA SER A 196 -2.99 -19.14 -11.63
C SER A 196 -3.61 -17.79 -11.27
N TYR A 197 -4.39 -17.20 -12.17
CA TYR A 197 -5.17 -16.00 -11.88
C TYR A 197 -6.08 -16.20 -10.65
N ASP A 198 -6.72 -17.36 -10.53
CA ASP A 198 -7.60 -17.68 -9.40
C ASP A 198 -6.81 -17.79 -8.08
N GLU A 199 -5.56 -18.27 -8.12
CA GLU A 199 -4.65 -18.31 -6.97
C GLU A 199 -4.17 -16.90 -6.59
N ILE A 200 -3.83 -16.06 -7.57
CA ILE A 200 -3.42 -14.68 -7.32
C ILE A 200 -4.60 -13.86 -6.78
N ILE A 201 -5.78 -13.99 -7.35
CA ILE A 201 -6.99 -13.31 -6.87
C ILE A 201 -7.37 -13.83 -5.50
N SER A 202 -7.38 -15.14 -5.24
CA SER A 202 -7.66 -15.64 -3.88
C SER A 202 -6.60 -15.21 -2.86
N THR A 203 -5.33 -15.06 -3.22
CA THR A 203 -4.29 -14.49 -2.33
C THR A 203 -4.47 -12.98 -2.14
N THR A 204 -4.89 -12.27 -3.19
CA THR A 204 -5.16 -10.83 -3.16
C THR A 204 -6.47 -10.51 -2.42
N GLU A 205 -7.47 -11.37 -2.52
CA GLU A 205 -8.74 -11.36 -1.80
C GLU A 205 -8.56 -11.82 -0.35
N ASN A 206 -7.63 -12.75 -0.07
CA ASN A 206 -7.21 -13.09 1.29
C ASN A 206 -6.39 -11.95 1.93
N ASN A 207 -5.69 -11.13 1.12
CA ASN A 207 -5.04 -9.89 1.55
C ASN A 207 -5.98 -8.67 1.55
N GLN A 208 -7.13 -8.74 0.86
CA GLN A 208 -8.27 -7.87 1.12
C GLN A 208 -8.97 -8.42 2.36
N VAL A 209 -8.48 -8.02 3.53
CA VAL A 209 -9.15 -8.22 4.82
C VAL A 209 -10.65 -8.05 4.61
N LYS A 210 -11.41 -9.15 4.69
CA LYS A 210 -12.87 -9.08 4.78
C LYS A 210 -13.15 -8.14 5.95
N ARG A 211 -13.60 -6.93 5.63
CA ARG A 211 -13.87 -5.89 6.62
C ARG A 211 -14.84 -6.50 7.62
N TYR A 212 -14.49 -6.49 8.90
CA TYR A 212 -15.39 -7.02 9.91
C TYR A 212 -16.67 -6.17 9.89
N GLU A 213 -17.76 -6.73 9.37
CA GLU A 213 -19.02 -6.01 9.25
C GLU A 213 -19.70 -5.93 10.61
N VAL A 214 -19.57 -4.76 11.21
CA VAL A 214 -20.32 -4.43 12.42
C VAL A 214 -21.76 -4.15 12.01
N GLY A 215 -22.71 -4.88 12.61
CA GLY A 215 -24.15 -4.66 12.41
C GLY A 215 -24.63 -3.24 12.75
N SER A 216 -25.94 -3.02 12.78
CA SER A 216 -26.52 -1.69 13.05
C SER A 216 -26.01 -1.11 14.38
N ILE A 217 -25.72 0.19 14.36
CA ILE A 217 -25.28 0.97 15.52
C ILE A 217 -26.30 2.08 15.75
N GLU A 218 -26.83 2.15 16.96
CA GLU A 218 -27.76 3.17 17.40
C GLU A 218 -27.04 4.15 18.34
N VAL A 219 -26.86 5.40 17.91
CA VAL A 219 -26.22 6.41 18.76
C VAL A 219 -27.29 7.24 19.46
N PRO A 220 -27.34 7.27 20.80
CA PRO A 220 -28.31 8.07 21.53
C PRO A 220 -28.21 9.56 21.17
N LYS A 221 -29.34 10.26 21.14
CA LYS A 221 -29.39 11.72 20.83
C LYS A 221 -28.58 12.56 21.81
N ASP A 222 -28.41 12.08 23.03
CA ASP A 222 -27.68 12.80 24.09
C ASP A 222 -26.23 12.31 24.25
N ASP A 223 -25.70 11.56 23.28
CA ASP A 223 -24.30 11.11 23.26
C ASP A 223 -23.32 12.30 23.24
N PHE A 224 -22.43 12.36 24.23
CA PHE A 224 -21.43 13.44 24.35
C PHE A 224 -20.54 13.55 23.11
N ILE A 225 -20.00 12.44 22.61
CA ILE A 225 -19.07 12.42 21.46
C ILE A 225 -19.73 12.98 20.21
N THR A 226 -20.95 12.55 19.92
CA THR A 226 -21.73 13.05 18.77
C THR A 226 -22.02 14.54 18.93
N TYR A 227 -22.46 14.98 20.11
CA TYR A 227 -22.70 16.39 20.38
C TYR A 227 -21.42 17.25 20.28
N TYR A 228 -20.28 16.74 20.77
CA TYR A 228 -18.97 17.38 20.61
C TYR A 228 -18.60 17.53 19.13
N CYS A 229 -18.76 16.48 18.34
CA CYS A 229 -18.41 16.51 16.92
C CYS A 229 -19.32 17.48 16.17
N ASP A 230 -20.62 17.32 16.29
CA ASP A 230 -21.57 17.90 15.34
C ASP A 230 -21.97 19.34 15.70
N GLU A 231 -22.03 19.68 16.99
CA GLU A 231 -22.47 20.99 17.47
C GLU A 231 -21.32 21.91 17.93
N TYR A 232 -20.18 21.34 18.32
CA TYR A 232 -19.02 22.11 18.77
C TYR A 232 -17.91 22.13 17.72
N ALA A 233 -17.28 20.99 17.45
CA ALA A 233 -16.04 20.96 16.68
C ALA A 233 -16.27 21.20 15.18
N CYS A 234 -17.17 20.46 14.53
CA CYS A 234 -17.43 20.58 13.09
C CYS A 234 -18.18 21.86 12.70
N LYS A 235 -18.66 22.66 13.67
CA LYS A 235 -19.13 24.04 13.44
C LYS A 235 -17.99 25.05 13.46
N SER A 236 -16.93 24.76 14.20
CA SER A 236 -15.79 25.65 14.42
C SER A 236 -14.55 25.31 13.60
N THR A 237 -14.53 24.20 12.88
CA THR A 237 -13.44 23.85 11.97
C THR A 237 -13.89 22.99 10.81
N ASP A 238 -13.19 23.14 9.69
CA ASP A 238 -13.31 22.29 8.51
C ASP A 238 -12.32 21.11 8.55
N ALA A 239 -11.86 20.74 9.74
CA ALA A 239 -11.10 19.53 9.97
C ALA A 239 -11.98 18.28 9.76
N PRO A 240 -11.41 17.17 9.26
CA PRO A 240 -12.13 15.90 9.15
C PRO A 240 -12.79 15.48 10.47
N ARG A 241 -14.06 15.07 10.41
CA ARG A 241 -14.85 14.66 11.61
C ARG A 241 -14.16 13.55 12.41
N LYS A 242 -13.47 12.61 11.75
CA LYS A 242 -12.74 11.51 12.39
C LYS A 242 -11.64 11.96 13.36
N TYR A 243 -11.05 13.15 13.14
CA TYR A 243 -10.15 13.73 14.15
C TYR A 243 -10.92 14.16 15.39
N GLN A 244 -12.10 14.76 15.23
CA GLN A 244 -12.90 15.27 16.34
C GLN A 244 -13.45 14.14 17.21
N GLU A 245 -13.80 13.00 16.62
CA GLU A 245 -14.23 11.83 17.37
C GLU A 245 -13.15 11.34 18.35
N LEU A 246 -11.91 11.20 17.90
CA LEU A 246 -10.79 10.83 18.76
C LEU A 246 -10.45 11.92 19.79
N MET A 247 -10.62 13.19 19.45
CA MET A 247 -10.48 14.29 20.40
C MET A 247 -11.55 14.24 21.50
N ALA A 248 -12.80 13.96 21.16
CA ALA A 248 -13.88 13.79 22.13
C ALA A 248 -13.59 12.63 23.09
N LEU A 249 -13.16 11.48 22.54
CA LEU A 249 -12.74 10.31 23.32
C LEU A 249 -11.58 10.64 24.27
N ALA A 250 -10.57 11.38 23.80
CA ALA A 250 -9.46 11.83 24.65
C ALA A 250 -9.91 12.76 25.77
N VAL A 251 -10.85 13.68 25.50
CA VAL A 251 -11.41 14.57 26.53
C VAL A 251 -12.14 13.77 27.61
N ILE A 252 -12.97 12.79 27.25
CA ILE A 252 -13.63 11.89 28.21
C ILE A 252 -12.58 11.15 29.04
N SER A 253 -11.59 10.54 28.38
CA SER A 253 -10.54 9.76 29.05
C SER A 253 -9.82 10.59 30.12
N VAL A 254 -9.43 11.82 29.81
CA VAL A 254 -8.74 12.71 30.76
C VAL A 254 -9.62 13.03 31.96
N VAL A 255 -10.89 13.33 31.72
CA VAL A 255 -11.85 13.68 32.77
C VAL A 255 -12.16 12.50 33.70
N LEU A 256 -12.13 11.26 33.19
CA LEU A 256 -12.28 10.05 34.01
C LEU A 256 -11.14 9.87 35.01
N ASN A 257 -9.95 10.41 34.72
CA ASN A 257 -8.86 10.55 35.68
C ASN A 257 -8.53 9.26 36.46
N ARG A 258 -8.48 8.11 35.76
CA ARG A 258 -8.21 6.76 36.31
C ARG A 258 -9.28 6.23 37.29
N LYS A 259 -10.50 6.76 37.31
CA LYS A 259 -11.57 6.33 38.23
C LYS A 259 -12.37 5.11 37.73
N VAL A 260 -12.42 4.92 36.42
CA VAL A 260 -13.21 3.85 35.78
C VAL A 260 -12.28 2.90 35.02
N TYR A 261 -12.51 1.60 35.17
CA TYR A 261 -11.67 0.57 34.57
C TYR A 261 -12.45 -0.71 34.25
N LEU A 262 -11.94 -1.51 33.32
CA LEU A 262 -12.39 -2.87 33.07
C LEU A 262 -11.36 -3.84 33.69
N PRO A 263 -11.77 -4.85 34.48
CA PRO A 263 -10.85 -5.88 34.96
C PRO A 263 -10.31 -6.68 33.79
N TYR A 264 -8.98 -6.81 33.70
CA TYR A 264 -8.35 -7.48 32.57
C TYR A 264 -7.14 -8.33 33.02
N SER A 265 -7.45 -9.56 33.46
CA SER A 265 -6.48 -10.48 34.04
C SER A 265 -5.83 -9.90 35.32
N VAL A 266 -4.50 -9.83 35.38
CA VAL A 266 -3.73 -9.39 36.55
C VAL A 266 -3.79 -7.87 36.76
N ASN A 267 -4.09 -7.11 35.71
CA ASN A 267 -4.14 -5.64 35.74
C ASN A 267 -5.53 -5.13 35.37
N ASN A 268 -5.82 -3.89 35.74
CA ASN A 268 -7.01 -3.18 35.29
C ASN A 268 -6.72 -2.47 33.96
N LEU A 269 -7.63 -2.58 33.00
CA LEU A 269 -7.59 -1.81 31.77
C LEU A 269 -8.27 -0.46 31.99
N TYR A 270 -7.47 0.61 31.93
CA TYR A 270 -7.97 1.98 31.99
C TYR A 270 -8.04 2.60 30.58
N PRO A 271 -8.99 3.51 30.31
CA PRO A 271 -9.22 4.03 28.96
C PRO A 271 -8.27 5.16 28.54
N ASN A 272 -7.00 5.16 28.97
CA ASN A 272 -6.02 6.15 28.55
C ASN A 272 -5.66 6.01 27.05
N LEU A 273 -5.52 7.13 26.37
CA LEU A 273 -5.32 7.17 24.91
C LEU A 273 -4.03 7.91 24.53
N PHE A 274 -3.28 7.31 23.60
CA PHE A 274 -2.15 7.93 22.91
C PHE A 274 -2.52 8.08 21.42
N VAL A 275 -2.77 9.31 20.95
CA VAL A 275 -3.38 9.59 19.64
C VAL A 275 -2.49 10.49 18.78
N VAL A 276 -2.24 10.10 17.53
CA VAL A 276 -1.49 10.89 16.55
C VAL A 276 -2.38 11.23 15.36
N LEU A 277 -2.66 12.53 15.16
CA LEU A 277 -3.31 13.04 13.97
C LEU A 277 -2.29 13.20 12.83
N ILE A 278 -2.48 12.55 11.69
CA ILE A 278 -1.59 12.64 10.53
C ILE A 278 -2.33 13.20 9.32
N GLY A 279 -1.78 14.24 8.72
CA GLY A 279 -2.31 14.78 7.48
C GLY A 279 -1.49 15.94 6.95
N LYS A 280 -1.81 16.43 5.75
CA LYS A 280 -1.09 17.57 5.15
C LYS A 280 -1.14 18.80 6.07
N SER A 281 0.01 19.45 6.26
CA SER A 281 0.12 20.65 7.09
C SER A 281 -0.78 21.76 6.56
N THR A 282 -1.29 22.59 7.48
CA THR A 282 -2.21 23.70 7.23
C THR A 282 -3.61 23.28 6.74
N ILE A 283 -3.72 22.37 5.77
CA ILE A 283 -4.96 22.01 5.09
C ILE A 283 -5.91 21.20 6.01
N MET A 284 -5.36 20.24 6.75
CA MET A 284 -6.15 19.30 7.57
C MET A 284 -6.48 19.81 8.98
N ARG A 285 -6.13 21.07 9.31
CA ARG A 285 -6.48 21.73 10.59
C ARG A 285 -6.22 20.91 11.87
N LYS A 286 -5.21 20.04 11.86
CA LYS A 286 -4.87 19.15 12.99
C LYS A 286 -4.69 19.91 14.31
N SER A 287 -3.91 21.00 14.28
CA SER A 287 -3.67 21.83 15.46
C SER A 287 -4.94 22.50 15.99
N VAL A 288 -5.90 22.83 15.11
CA VAL A 288 -7.21 23.35 15.53
C VAL A 288 -7.99 22.28 16.30
N SER A 289 -7.96 21.04 15.82
CA SER A 289 -8.60 19.89 16.49
C SER A 289 -8.02 19.67 17.90
N LEU A 290 -6.68 19.69 18.02
CA LEU A 290 -6.01 19.61 19.33
C LEU A 290 -6.41 20.77 20.26
N ASN A 291 -6.52 21.99 19.73
CA ASN A 291 -6.88 23.16 20.51
C ASN A 291 -8.34 23.14 20.98
N LEU A 292 -9.27 22.62 20.18
CA LEU A 292 -10.67 22.46 20.58
C LEU A 292 -10.80 21.53 21.78
N ALA A 293 -10.07 20.41 21.79
CA ALA A 293 -9.97 19.50 22.94
C ALA A 293 -9.29 20.18 24.13
N ARG A 294 -8.14 20.83 23.91
CA ARG A 294 -7.39 21.56 24.95
C ARG A 294 -8.25 22.58 25.66
N ASN A 295 -9.01 23.39 24.93
CA ASN A 295 -9.85 24.43 25.49
C ASN A 295 -10.99 23.84 26.33
N LEU A 296 -11.57 22.72 25.91
CA LEU A 296 -12.62 22.06 26.68
C LEU A 296 -12.07 21.46 27.99
N ILE A 297 -10.89 20.83 27.95
CA ILE A 297 -10.20 20.33 29.15
C ILE A 297 -9.82 21.50 30.06
N PHE A 298 -9.27 22.59 29.52
CA PHE A 298 -8.92 23.78 30.28
C PHE A 298 -10.12 24.38 31.02
N ASN A 299 -11.26 24.48 30.34
CA ASN A 299 -12.52 24.97 30.92
C ASN A 299 -13.10 24.01 31.98
N PHE A 300 -12.76 22.73 31.91
CA PHE A 300 -13.16 21.74 32.91
C PHE A 300 -12.22 21.75 34.12
N ASN A 301 -10.94 21.45 33.90
CA ASN A 301 -9.86 21.55 34.87
C ASN A 301 -8.50 21.72 34.18
N LYS A 302 -7.90 22.90 34.33
CA LYS A 302 -6.57 23.22 33.76
C LYS A 302 -5.42 22.37 34.30
N GLU A 303 -5.54 21.80 35.50
CA GLU A 303 -4.48 21.01 36.15
C GLU A 303 -4.24 19.68 35.43
N PHE A 304 -5.20 19.20 34.65
CA PHE A 304 -5.03 18.00 33.84
C PHE A 304 -4.07 18.20 32.65
N ILE A 305 -3.76 19.44 32.27
CA ILE A 305 -2.90 19.73 31.12
C ILE A 305 -1.44 19.80 31.58
N PHE A 306 -0.65 18.82 31.18
CA PHE A 306 0.78 18.78 31.49
C PHE A 306 1.58 19.86 30.74
N PRO A 307 2.80 20.20 31.23
CA PRO A 307 3.69 21.13 30.55
C PRO A 307 3.95 20.75 29.08
N HIS A 308 3.96 21.76 28.20
CA HIS A 308 4.15 21.54 26.77
C HIS A 308 5.59 21.12 26.41
N ASP A 309 6.58 21.70 27.09
CA ASP A 309 7.99 21.35 26.94
C ASP A 309 8.55 21.03 28.34
N PHE A 310 9.38 20.00 28.43
CA PHE A 310 9.95 19.54 29.68
C PHE A 310 11.28 18.84 29.45
N THR A 311 12.14 18.84 30.47
CA THR A 311 13.22 17.87 30.60
C THR A 311 12.67 16.58 31.21
N GLN A 312 13.40 15.47 31.09
CA GLN A 312 13.02 14.21 31.72
C GLN A 312 12.83 14.37 33.24
N GLU A 313 13.79 15.02 33.91
CA GLU A 313 13.75 15.29 35.35
C GLU A 313 12.55 16.14 35.76
N GLY A 314 12.29 17.23 35.03
CA GLY A 314 11.17 18.13 35.32
C GLY A 314 9.82 17.44 35.12
N PHE A 315 9.72 16.57 34.11
CA PHE A 315 8.51 15.79 33.87
C PHE A 315 8.24 14.78 34.98
N PHE A 316 9.26 14.06 35.42
CA PHE A 316 9.10 13.11 36.52
C PHE A 316 8.80 13.78 37.85
N GLU A 317 9.38 14.95 38.13
CA GLU A 317 9.00 15.74 39.32
C GLU A 317 7.53 16.17 39.24
N HIS A 318 7.08 16.67 38.08
CA HIS A 318 5.68 17.03 37.89
C HIS A 318 4.73 15.85 38.10
N LEU A 319 5.09 14.66 37.61
CA LEU A 319 4.27 13.45 37.77
C LEU A 319 4.19 12.94 39.22
N LYS A 320 5.09 13.35 40.12
CA LYS A 320 4.95 13.02 41.55
C LYS A 320 3.77 13.74 42.19
N GLU A 321 3.50 14.97 41.74
CA GLU A 321 2.40 15.79 42.26
C GLU A 321 1.12 15.57 41.44
N PHE A 322 1.26 15.48 40.11
CA PHE A 322 0.16 15.34 39.15
C PHE A 322 0.39 14.12 38.27
N SER A 323 0.16 12.91 38.80
CA SER A 323 0.41 11.66 38.08
C SER A 323 -0.60 11.35 36.97
N LYS A 324 -1.64 12.17 36.83
CA LYS A 324 -2.77 11.92 35.93
C LYS A 324 -3.07 13.17 35.11
N GLY A 325 -3.19 13.01 33.78
CA GLY A 325 -3.42 14.14 32.91
C GLY A 325 -3.14 13.84 31.44
N ILE A 326 -2.88 14.91 30.68
CA ILE A 326 -2.69 14.86 29.24
C ILE A 326 -1.49 15.68 28.78
N ILE A 327 -0.72 15.08 27.87
CA ILE A 327 0.26 15.78 27.06
C ILE A 327 -0.38 16.14 25.71
N ILE A 328 -0.24 17.41 25.32
CA ILE A 328 -0.77 17.93 24.06
C ILE A 328 0.39 18.50 23.24
N TRP A 329 0.84 17.74 22.25
CA TRP A 329 1.94 18.14 21.35
C TRP A 329 1.40 18.56 19.99
N SER A 330 1.84 19.71 19.50
CA SER A 330 1.47 20.17 18.15
C SER A 330 2.26 19.48 17.04
N GLU A 331 3.42 18.89 17.36
CA GLU A 331 4.32 18.26 16.40
C GLU A 331 5.03 17.03 17.00
N PHE A 332 4.49 15.84 16.72
CA PHE A 332 4.98 14.57 17.27
C PHE A 332 6.43 14.26 16.89
N ALA A 333 6.81 14.48 15.63
CA ALA A 333 8.16 14.18 15.17
C ALA A 333 9.23 15.07 15.86
N GLY A 334 8.85 16.24 16.38
CA GLY A 334 9.73 17.09 17.16
C GLY A 334 10.04 16.47 18.53
N PHE A 335 9.05 15.83 19.16
CA PHE A 335 9.27 15.02 20.35
C PHE A 335 10.16 13.80 20.04
N LEU A 336 9.89 13.06 18.96
CA LEU A 336 10.70 11.91 18.57
C LEU A 336 12.18 12.29 18.42
N GLN A 337 12.46 13.39 17.71
CA GLN A 337 13.83 13.90 17.55
C GLN A 337 14.44 14.37 18.89
N LYS A 338 13.68 15.07 19.75
CA LYS A 338 14.18 15.47 21.08
C LYS A 338 14.48 14.25 21.97
N SER A 339 13.68 13.18 21.84
CA SER A 339 13.79 11.98 22.67
C SER A 339 15.06 11.15 22.43
N THR A 340 15.75 11.37 21.30
CA THR A 340 17.04 10.70 21.03
C THR A 340 18.22 11.34 21.75
N LYS A 341 18.03 12.55 22.32
CA LYS A 341 19.10 13.26 23.02
C LYS A 341 19.41 12.58 24.36
N PRO A 342 20.68 12.55 24.81
CA PRO A 342 21.07 11.84 26.03
C PRO A 342 20.28 12.24 27.29
N TYR A 343 19.91 13.52 27.42
CA TYR A 343 19.14 14.01 28.58
C TYR A 343 17.64 13.61 28.58
N MET A 344 17.14 13.04 27.49
CA MET A 344 15.78 12.49 27.38
C MET A 344 15.78 10.96 27.34
N ALA A 345 16.96 10.32 27.44
CA ALA A 345 17.10 8.87 27.36
C ALA A 345 16.26 8.19 28.45
N GLY A 346 15.45 7.20 28.11
CA GLY A 346 14.55 6.56 29.08
C GLY A 346 13.13 7.15 29.12
N THR A 347 12.86 8.27 28.44
CA THR A 347 11.51 8.89 28.42
C THR A 347 10.52 8.08 27.60
N LYS A 348 10.93 7.53 26.45
CA LYS A 348 10.06 6.68 25.62
C LYS A 348 9.71 5.39 26.36
N GLU A 349 10.69 4.78 27.00
CA GLU A 349 10.54 3.60 27.85
C GLU A 349 9.59 3.88 29.02
N PHE A 350 9.75 5.01 29.71
CA PHE A 350 8.83 5.40 30.78
C PHE A 350 7.39 5.59 30.28
N LEU A 351 7.18 6.30 29.16
CA LEU A 351 5.84 6.48 28.59
C LEU A 351 5.24 5.15 28.09
N THR A 352 6.10 4.23 27.65
CA THR A 352 5.73 2.87 27.25
C THR A 352 5.18 2.10 28.45
N ASP A 353 5.87 2.15 29.60
CA ASP A 353 5.43 1.49 30.83
C ASP A 353 4.20 2.17 31.44
N ALA A 354 4.12 3.50 31.39
CA ALA A 354 2.99 4.27 31.90
C ALA A 354 1.69 4.07 31.09
N PHE A 355 1.80 3.64 29.83
CA PHE A 355 0.63 3.36 28.99
C PHE A 355 -0.27 2.27 29.59
N ASP A 356 0.35 1.24 30.18
CA ASP A 356 -0.35 0.10 30.80
C ASP A 356 -0.94 0.46 32.18
N CYS A 357 -0.83 1.74 32.58
CA CYS A 357 -1.45 2.28 33.79
C CYS A 357 -1.12 1.46 35.05
N PRO A 358 0.16 1.19 35.38
CA PRO A 358 0.53 0.45 36.58
C PRO A 358 0.12 1.18 37.85
N ILE A 359 0.06 0.46 38.97
CA ILE A 359 -0.19 1.04 40.30
C ILE A 359 0.99 1.91 40.74
N TYR A 360 2.20 1.55 40.32
CA TYR A 360 3.43 2.22 40.72
C TYR A 360 4.48 2.13 39.61
N LEU A 361 5.18 3.24 39.36
CA LEU A 361 6.40 3.28 38.57
C LEU A 361 7.51 3.93 39.38
N ASN A 362 8.72 3.38 39.26
CA ASN A 362 9.91 4.08 39.68
C ASN A 362 10.85 4.36 38.50
N LYS A 363 11.57 5.48 38.59
CA LYS A 363 12.64 5.79 37.66
C LYS A 363 13.82 6.37 38.40
N LYS A 364 14.98 5.77 38.17
CA LYS A 364 16.26 6.24 38.72
C LYS A 364 17.04 6.96 37.63
N LEU A 365 17.41 8.20 37.88
CA LEU A 365 18.29 8.95 37.00
C LEU A 365 19.75 8.85 37.46
N ALA A 366 20.68 9.05 36.52
CA ALA A 366 22.11 9.08 36.82
C ALA A 366 22.39 10.21 37.83
N GLY A 367 22.78 9.86 39.06
CA GLY A 367 22.96 10.84 40.16
C GLY A 367 22.16 10.56 41.45
N LYS A 368 21.48 9.40 41.56
CA LYS A 368 20.78 8.88 42.76
C LYS A 368 19.38 9.44 43.06
N LYS A 369 18.83 10.38 42.28
CA LYS A 369 17.42 10.79 42.45
C LYS A 369 16.49 9.70 41.90
N ILE A 370 15.70 9.10 42.79
CA ILE A 370 14.65 8.12 42.46
C ILE A 370 13.33 8.89 42.45
N PHE A 371 12.59 8.76 41.35
CA PHE A 371 11.23 9.28 41.22
C PHE A 371 10.27 8.11 41.39
N GLU A 372 9.33 8.27 42.31
CA GLU A 372 8.28 7.31 42.62
C GLU A 372 6.96 7.94 42.20
N ILE A 373 6.27 7.30 41.27
CA ILE A 373 5.07 7.82 40.62
C ILE A 373 3.95 6.82 40.85
N GLU A 374 2.97 7.22 41.65
CA GLU A 374 1.82 6.39 41.99
C GLU A 374 0.67 6.60 41.00
N ASN A 375 0.06 5.49 40.60
CA ASN A 375 -1.12 5.44 39.76
C ASN A 375 -1.05 6.34 38.52
N PRO A 376 0.05 6.31 37.73
CA PRO A 376 0.17 7.14 36.54
C PRO A 376 -1.00 6.88 35.58
N TYR A 377 -1.59 7.97 35.07
CA TYR A 377 -2.66 7.91 34.07
C TYR A 377 -2.44 9.01 33.03
N ILE A 378 -1.63 8.67 32.04
CA ILE A 378 -1.17 9.62 31.03
C ILE A 378 -1.97 9.42 29.77
N ASN A 379 -2.52 10.52 29.25
CA ASN A 379 -3.05 10.63 27.91
C ASN A 379 -2.08 11.43 27.05
N ILE A 380 -2.03 11.13 25.76
CA ILE A 380 -1.25 11.91 24.80
C ILE A 380 -2.13 12.16 23.58
N ILE A 381 -2.33 13.42 23.22
CA ILE A 381 -2.86 13.78 21.90
C ILE A 381 -1.80 14.60 21.17
N THR A 382 -1.54 14.23 19.93
CA THR A 382 -0.52 14.88 19.14
C THR A 382 -0.90 14.96 17.67
N ALA A 383 -0.18 15.77 16.92
CA ALA A 383 -0.32 15.88 15.48
C ALA A 383 1.05 15.87 14.80
N THR A 384 1.09 15.45 13.54
CA THR A 384 2.27 15.59 12.69
C THR A 384 1.90 15.54 11.21
N SER A 385 2.83 15.91 10.33
CA SER A 385 2.67 15.69 8.90
C SER A 385 3.27 14.35 8.50
N MET A 386 2.72 13.73 7.45
CA MET A 386 3.21 12.43 6.97
C MET A 386 4.72 12.47 6.69
N LYS A 387 5.17 13.52 5.99
CA LYS A 387 6.59 13.71 5.66
C LYS A 387 7.45 13.76 6.92
N TRP A 388 7.10 14.62 7.88
CA TRP A 388 7.90 14.75 9.11
C TRP A 388 7.90 13.48 9.94
N PHE A 389 6.77 12.78 10.01
CA PHE A 389 6.69 11.49 10.68
C PHE A 389 7.66 10.48 10.05
N THR A 390 7.56 10.26 8.73
CA THR A 390 8.41 9.29 8.02
C THR A 390 9.91 9.61 8.06
N GLU A 391 10.28 10.89 8.13
CA GLU A 391 11.69 11.32 8.18
C GLU A 391 12.33 11.11 9.56
N ASN A 392 11.52 11.01 10.63
CA ASN A 392 12.01 11.01 12.02
C ASN A 392 11.76 9.71 12.80
N ILE A 393 10.99 8.77 12.24
CA ILE A 393 10.86 7.43 12.83
C ILE A 393 12.08 6.56 12.51
N THR A 394 12.47 5.72 13.46
CA THR A 394 13.49 4.69 13.27
C THR A 394 12.88 3.30 13.30
N GLU A 395 13.57 2.30 12.75
CA GLU A 395 13.14 0.90 12.87
C GLU A 395 13.02 0.46 14.34
N ALA A 396 13.92 0.95 15.20
CA ALA A 396 13.87 0.70 16.64
C ALA A 396 12.61 1.31 17.30
N ASP A 397 12.12 2.46 16.85
CA ASP A 397 10.88 3.05 17.39
C ASP A 397 9.64 2.21 17.03
N VAL A 398 9.66 1.58 15.86
CA VAL A 398 8.57 0.77 15.29
C VAL A 398 8.54 -0.61 15.93
N LYS A 399 9.71 -1.24 16.10
CA LYS A 399 9.84 -2.56 16.74
C LYS A 399 9.90 -2.48 18.28
N GLY A 400 10.28 -1.33 18.84
CA GLY A 400 10.50 -1.13 20.28
C GLY A 400 9.24 -0.89 21.11
N GLY A 401 8.04 -1.03 20.53
CA GLY A 401 6.76 -1.01 21.24
C GLY A 401 6.25 0.36 21.69
N PHE A 402 7.06 1.43 21.64
CA PHE A 402 6.60 2.79 21.94
C PHE A 402 5.58 3.29 20.91
N LEU A 403 5.91 3.22 19.62
CA LEU A 403 5.00 3.68 18.55
C LEU A 403 3.74 2.81 18.46
N GLY A 404 3.85 1.50 18.72
CA GLY A 404 2.69 0.59 18.74
C GLY A 404 1.60 0.95 19.76
N ARG A 405 1.92 1.76 20.78
CA ARG A 405 0.94 2.26 21.76
C ARG A 405 0.13 3.45 21.27
N PHE A 406 0.54 4.10 20.17
CA PHE A 406 -0.21 5.20 19.59
C PHE A 406 -1.21 4.70 18.55
N ILE A 407 -2.41 5.27 18.53
CA ILE A 407 -3.31 5.17 17.38
C ILE A 407 -2.97 6.27 16.37
N TYR A 408 -3.03 5.90 15.09
CA TYR A 408 -2.70 6.80 13.99
C TYR A 408 -3.94 7.03 13.15
N ILE A 409 -4.39 8.27 13.07
CA ILE A 409 -5.50 8.65 12.20
C ILE A 409 -4.96 9.48 11.04
N LEU A 410 -5.02 8.91 9.84
CA LEU A 410 -4.61 9.58 8.62
C LEU A 410 -5.82 10.26 7.99
N ALA A 411 -5.71 11.56 7.71
CA ALA A 411 -6.65 12.23 6.81
C ALA A 411 -5.99 12.69 5.50
N LEU A 412 -6.66 12.32 4.41
CA LEU A 412 -6.40 12.67 3.03
C LEU A 412 -7.27 13.86 2.59
N PRO A 413 -6.93 14.54 1.48
CA PRO A 413 -7.72 15.66 0.96
C PRO A 413 -9.23 15.40 0.84
N ASN A 414 -9.62 14.17 0.47
CA ASN A 414 -11.02 13.80 0.26
C ASN A 414 -11.79 13.54 1.56
N ASP A 415 -11.11 13.45 2.71
CA ASP A 415 -11.76 13.33 4.03
C ASP A 415 -12.34 14.66 4.54
N LYS A 416 -12.07 15.74 3.82
CA LYS A 416 -12.55 17.07 4.16
C LYS A 416 -13.86 17.32 3.41
N ASP A 417 -14.96 17.24 4.14
CA ASP A 417 -16.33 17.39 3.63
C ASP A 417 -16.78 18.86 3.49
N LYS A 418 -16.09 19.78 4.15
CA LYS A 418 -16.43 21.20 4.22
C LYS A 418 -15.20 22.07 4.07
N TRP A 419 -15.40 23.34 3.75
CA TRP A 419 -14.35 24.35 3.74
C TRP A 419 -14.84 25.63 4.40
N PHE A 420 -14.04 26.17 5.32
CA PHE A 420 -14.36 27.43 6.02
C PHE A 420 -13.28 28.48 5.76
N ALA A 421 -13.68 29.62 5.19
CA ALA A 421 -12.85 30.82 5.14
C ALA A 421 -12.66 31.41 6.55
N PHE A 422 -13.78 31.52 7.29
CA PHE A 422 -13.86 32.09 8.62
C PHE A 422 -14.56 31.09 9.54
N PRO A 423 -13.81 30.32 10.33
CA PRO A 423 -14.40 29.35 11.24
C PRO A 423 -15.22 30.04 12.33
N ALA A 424 -16.37 29.48 12.69
CA ALA A 424 -17.22 30.08 13.71
C ALA A 424 -16.61 29.93 15.10
N VAL A 425 -16.72 30.98 15.92
CA VAL A 425 -16.41 30.89 17.35
C VAL A 425 -17.39 29.90 17.98
N PRO A 426 -16.93 28.91 18.77
CA PRO A 426 -17.83 27.95 19.38
C PRO A 426 -18.85 28.63 20.29
N ASN A 427 -20.10 28.19 20.21
CA ASN A 427 -21.20 28.76 21.00
C ASN A 427 -21.03 28.42 22.49
N GLN A 428 -21.09 29.43 23.37
CA GLN A 428 -20.92 29.25 24.81
C GLN A 428 -21.96 28.30 25.44
N ASN A 429 -23.20 28.30 24.95
CA ASN A 429 -24.23 27.37 25.42
C ASN A 429 -23.88 25.91 25.07
N VAL A 430 -23.26 25.69 23.91
CA VAL A 430 -22.77 24.36 23.51
C VAL A 430 -21.64 23.92 24.43
N ILE A 431 -20.67 24.81 24.69
CA ILE A 431 -19.57 24.54 25.64
C ILE A 431 -20.13 24.20 27.03
N ASN A 432 -21.06 25.00 27.55
CA ASN A 432 -21.64 24.77 28.88
C ASN A 432 -22.35 23.41 28.95
N ARG A 433 -23.08 23.01 27.90
CA ARG A 433 -23.73 21.69 27.85
C ARG A 433 -22.71 20.55 27.81
N LEU A 434 -21.60 20.70 27.07
CA LEU A 434 -20.50 19.73 27.07
C LEU A 434 -19.88 19.62 28.47
N LEU A 435 -19.63 20.74 29.15
CA LEU A 435 -19.07 20.75 30.51
C LEU A 435 -19.99 20.07 31.53
N ILE A 436 -21.32 20.25 31.43
CA ILE A 436 -22.29 19.54 32.28
C ILE A 436 -22.19 18.03 32.09
N LYS A 437 -22.11 17.57 30.83
CA LYS A 437 -21.93 16.14 30.52
C LYS A 437 -20.61 15.60 31.07
N LEU A 438 -19.51 16.36 30.90
CA LEU A 438 -18.21 15.98 31.46
C LEU A 438 -18.23 15.89 32.99
N ARG A 439 -18.99 16.74 33.68
CA ARG A 439 -19.16 16.63 35.13
C ARG A 439 -19.83 15.31 35.50
N GLY A 440 -20.92 14.95 34.83
CA GLY A 440 -21.57 13.64 35.04
C GLY A 440 -20.63 12.46 34.79
N ILE A 441 -19.80 12.52 33.75
CA ILE A 441 -18.77 11.50 33.49
C ILE A 441 -17.72 11.46 34.61
N SER A 442 -17.28 12.62 35.11
CA SER A 442 -16.22 12.74 36.13
C SER A 442 -16.62 12.23 37.52
N GLU A 443 -17.92 12.13 37.77
CA GLU A 443 -18.52 11.61 39.00
C GLU A 443 -18.58 10.08 39.01
N LEU A 444 -18.41 9.43 37.85
CA LEU A 444 -18.38 7.97 37.75
C LEU A 444 -17.06 7.42 38.29
N GLU A 445 -17.18 6.34 39.07
CA GLU A 445 -16.05 5.62 39.65
C GLU A 445 -16.43 4.14 39.77
N GLY A 446 -15.48 3.27 39.46
CA GLY A 446 -15.61 1.84 39.70
C GLY A 446 -15.31 0.96 38.50
N GLN A 447 -15.59 -0.31 38.72
CA GLN A 447 -15.40 -1.37 37.75
C GLN A 447 -16.49 -1.34 36.69
N MET A 448 -16.10 -1.51 35.44
CA MET A 448 -17.01 -1.76 34.33
C MET A 448 -17.11 -3.25 34.02
N GLU A 449 -18.25 -3.61 33.43
CA GLU A 449 -18.51 -4.98 32.96
C GLU A 449 -19.13 -4.95 31.57
N LEU A 450 -18.91 -5.99 30.77
CA LEU A 450 -19.58 -6.14 29.48
C LEU A 450 -20.90 -6.90 29.68
N THR A 451 -21.94 -6.48 28.97
CA THR A 451 -23.11 -7.34 28.76
C THR A 451 -22.71 -8.64 28.04
N GLU A 452 -23.44 -9.73 28.24
CA GLU A 452 -23.14 -11.01 27.56
C GLU A 452 -23.04 -10.87 26.05
N LYS A 453 -23.98 -10.15 25.43
CA LYS A 453 -23.96 -9.87 24.00
C LYS A 453 -22.72 -9.05 23.57
N ALA A 454 -22.28 -8.09 24.38
CA ALA A 454 -21.06 -7.33 24.09
C ALA A 454 -19.81 -8.22 24.18
N LYS A 455 -19.77 -9.16 25.13
CA LYS A 455 -18.68 -10.16 25.24
C LYS A 455 -18.63 -11.04 24.00
N GLU A 456 -19.77 -11.58 23.56
CA GLU A 456 -19.86 -12.40 22.34
C GLU A 456 -19.33 -11.63 21.12
N THR A 457 -19.84 -10.42 20.89
CA THR A 457 -19.40 -9.55 19.79
C THR A 457 -17.90 -9.24 19.85
N TYR A 458 -17.35 -8.98 21.04
CA TYR A 458 -15.91 -8.73 21.20
C TYR A 458 -15.06 -9.97 20.93
N ILE A 459 -15.47 -11.14 21.45
CA ILE A 459 -14.75 -12.41 21.26
C ILE A 459 -14.70 -12.77 19.77
N ASP A 460 -15.81 -12.62 19.07
CA ASP A 460 -15.87 -12.92 17.64
C ASP A 460 -14.99 -11.97 16.83
N TRP A 461 -14.99 -10.68 17.15
CA TRP A 461 -14.07 -9.74 16.52
C TRP A 461 -12.60 -10.03 16.86
N LEU A 462 -12.29 -10.33 18.13
CA LEU A 462 -10.93 -10.58 18.61
C LEU A 462 -10.31 -11.80 17.92
N LYS A 463 -11.05 -12.90 17.77
CA LYS A 463 -10.59 -14.09 17.01
C LYS A 463 -10.20 -13.73 15.58
N ASN A 464 -11.06 -12.99 14.88
CA ASN A 464 -10.77 -12.55 13.51
C ASN A 464 -9.55 -11.63 13.46
N HIS A 465 -9.39 -10.75 14.45
CA HIS A 465 -8.26 -9.84 14.55
C HIS A 465 -6.93 -10.57 14.82
N GLU A 466 -6.93 -11.59 15.67
CA GLU A 466 -5.76 -12.42 15.94
C GLU A 466 -5.38 -13.30 14.73
N ASP A 467 -6.37 -13.85 14.02
CA ASP A 467 -6.14 -14.57 12.77
C ASP A 467 -5.52 -13.67 11.69
N GLU A 468 -5.98 -12.42 11.58
CA GLU A 468 -5.39 -11.42 10.68
C GLU A 468 -3.92 -11.15 11.07
N LEU A 469 -3.65 -10.94 12.36
CA LEU A 469 -2.30 -10.71 12.88
C LEU A 469 -1.33 -11.84 12.56
N GLN A 470 -1.77 -13.09 12.64
CA GLN A 470 -0.93 -14.26 12.33
C GLN A 470 -0.59 -14.37 10.84
N ARG A 471 -1.44 -13.84 9.95
CA ARG A 471 -1.25 -13.89 8.49
C ARG A 471 -0.36 -12.76 7.97
N LEU A 472 -0.22 -11.67 8.70
CA LEU A 472 0.58 -10.52 8.28
C LEU A 472 2.08 -10.86 8.24
N SER A 473 2.75 -10.56 7.12
CA SER A 473 4.21 -10.56 7.08
C SER A 473 4.74 -9.35 7.85
N ASP A 474 5.54 -9.58 8.89
CA ASP A 474 5.94 -8.52 9.82
C ASP A 474 7.19 -7.73 9.41
N ASP A 475 7.54 -7.74 8.11
CA ASP A 475 8.74 -7.09 7.59
C ASP A 475 8.78 -5.57 7.90
N LYS A 476 7.60 -4.95 8.02
CA LYS A 476 7.41 -3.52 8.32
C LYS A 476 7.00 -3.23 9.78
N GLY A 477 6.93 -4.25 10.65
CA GLY A 477 6.57 -4.08 12.06
C GLY A 477 5.10 -3.72 12.30
N ILE A 478 4.18 -4.05 11.37
CA ILE A 478 2.74 -3.74 11.47
C ILE A 478 2.09 -4.50 12.64
N SER A 479 2.60 -5.71 12.93
CA SER A 479 2.08 -6.57 14.00
C SER A 479 2.06 -5.83 15.35
N SER A 480 3.07 -4.99 15.62
CA SER A 480 3.23 -4.28 16.90
C SER A 480 2.16 -3.21 17.13
N PHE A 481 1.61 -2.64 16.05
CA PHE A 481 0.53 -1.66 16.10
C PHE A 481 -0.82 -2.37 16.18
N TYR A 482 -1.03 -3.36 15.33
CA TYR A 482 -2.28 -4.09 15.26
C TYR A 482 -2.55 -4.83 16.58
N GLY A 483 -1.54 -5.45 17.18
CA GLY A 483 -1.69 -6.16 18.46
C GLY A 483 -2.20 -5.31 19.62
N ARG A 484 -2.10 -3.98 19.56
CA ARG A 484 -2.63 -3.07 20.59
C ARG A 484 -4.07 -2.62 20.32
N LEU A 485 -4.62 -2.91 19.16
CA LEU A 485 -5.98 -2.55 18.81
C LEU A 485 -7.03 -3.34 19.59
N SER A 486 -6.69 -4.54 20.08
CA SER A 486 -7.51 -5.30 21.01
C SER A 486 -7.77 -4.53 22.32
N ASP A 487 -6.72 -3.99 22.93
CA ASP A 487 -6.79 -3.13 24.13
C ASP A 487 -7.59 -1.86 23.82
N TYR A 488 -7.26 -1.18 22.71
CA TYR A 488 -7.95 0.05 22.31
C TYR A 488 -9.44 -0.16 22.03
N THR A 489 -9.84 -1.30 21.50
CA THR A 489 -11.26 -1.63 21.29
C THR A 489 -12.03 -1.57 22.61
N LEU A 490 -11.50 -2.20 23.67
CA LEU A 490 -12.11 -2.16 24.99
C LEU A 490 -12.05 -0.76 25.61
N LYS A 491 -10.92 -0.03 25.46
CA LYS A 491 -10.80 1.36 25.92
C LYS A 491 -11.82 2.28 25.26
N PHE A 492 -12.04 2.15 23.95
CA PHE A 492 -13.06 2.93 23.25
C PHE A 492 -14.47 2.51 23.66
N ALA A 493 -14.72 1.23 23.88
CA ALA A 493 -16.03 0.75 24.32
C ALA A 493 -16.42 1.34 25.68
N ILE A 494 -15.47 1.43 26.62
CA ILE A 494 -15.62 2.17 27.89
C ILE A 494 -16.05 3.62 27.60
N LEU A 495 -15.28 4.34 26.77
CA LEU A 495 -15.53 5.76 26.53
C LEU A 495 -16.84 6.02 25.77
N TYR A 496 -17.22 5.17 24.82
CA TYR A 496 -18.50 5.25 24.12
C TYR A 496 -19.68 4.98 25.04
N GLU A 497 -19.59 3.98 25.93
CA GLU A 497 -20.64 3.66 26.89
C GLU A 497 -20.89 4.83 27.85
N LEU A 498 -19.82 5.40 28.40
CA LEU A 498 -19.89 6.55 29.30
C LEU A 498 -20.41 7.80 28.57
N SER A 499 -20.03 8.00 27.32
CA SER A 499 -20.53 9.09 26.46
C SER A 499 -22.04 9.00 26.21
N SER A 500 -22.52 7.78 25.96
CA SER A 500 -23.90 7.53 25.51
C SER A 500 -24.88 7.42 26.67
N ASN A 501 -24.48 6.72 27.74
CA ASN A 501 -25.41 6.22 28.75
C ASN A 501 -25.03 6.57 30.19
N LEU A 502 -23.83 7.12 30.46
CA LEU A 502 -23.29 7.30 31.82
C LEU A 502 -23.36 6.01 32.67
N SER A 503 -23.16 4.87 32.01
CA SER A 503 -23.30 3.52 32.59
C SER A 503 -21.93 2.87 32.77
N LEU A 504 -21.79 2.04 33.81
CA LEU A 504 -20.62 1.17 34.02
C LEU A 504 -20.79 -0.21 33.35
N THR A 505 -21.86 -0.42 32.58
CA THR A 505 -22.10 -1.68 31.86
C THR A 505 -22.00 -1.45 30.36
N ILE A 506 -20.95 -1.97 29.73
CA ILE A 506 -20.66 -1.84 28.29
C ILE A 506 -21.68 -2.65 27.48
N SER A 507 -22.48 -1.92 26.71
CA SER A 507 -23.49 -2.47 25.81
C SER A 507 -22.90 -3.02 24.51
N ASP A 508 -23.65 -3.90 23.84
CA ASP A 508 -23.34 -4.40 22.50
C ASP A 508 -23.18 -3.26 21.48
N ASN A 509 -23.92 -2.17 21.66
CA ASN A 509 -23.82 -1.02 20.79
C ASN A 509 -22.49 -0.25 20.96
N SER A 510 -22.03 -0.06 22.19
CA SER A 510 -20.77 0.62 22.49
C SER A 510 -19.55 -0.17 22.01
N ILE A 511 -19.56 -1.50 22.16
CA ILE A 511 -18.48 -2.35 21.62
C ILE A 511 -18.48 -2.34 20.09
N LYS A 512 -19.65 -2.34 19.45
CA LYS A 512 -19.77 -2.20 17.99
C LYS A 512 -19.22 -0.86 17.49
N ARG A 513 -19.49 0.26 18.19
CA ARG A 513 -18.89 1.57 17.87
C ARG A 513 -17.37 1.52 17.95
N ALA A 514 -16.84 0.91 19.01
CA ALA A 514 -15.41 0.75 19.19
C ALA A 514 -14.76 -0.07 18.07
N ILE A 515 -15.35 -1.21 17.71
CA ILE A 515 -14.85 -2.06 16.61
C ILE A 515 -14.85 -1.28 15.30
N ARG A 516 -15.93 -0.56 14.97
CA ARG A 516 -16.01 0.24 13.73
C ARG A 516 -14.89 1.29 13.66
N LEU A 517 -14.61 1.97 14.77
CA LEU A 517 -13.51 2.93 14.84
C LEU A 517 -12.17 2.23 14.63
N VAL A 518 -11.94 1.11 15.30
CA VAL A 518 -10.69 0.35 15.23
C VAL A 518 -10.41 -0.20 13.84
N GLU A 519 -11.41 -0.72 13.14
CA GLU A 519 -11.26 -1.17 11.75
C GLU A 519 -10.86 0.00 10.82
N SER A 520 -11.39 1.20 11.05
CA SER A 520 -10.94 2.40 10.31
C SER A 520 -9.52 2.82 10.69
N LEU A 521 -9.09 2.60 11.93
CA LEU A 521 -7.71 2.85 12.37
C LEU A 521 -6.73 1.86 11.76
N LYS A 522 -7.10 0.58 11.59
CA LYS A 522 -6.28 -0.43 10.89
C LYS A 522 -5.92 0.03 9.48
N GLU A 523 -6.90 0.55 8.74
CA GLU A 523 -6.69 1.12 7.40
C GLU A 523 -5.73 2.31 7.44
N SER A 524 -5.91 3.22 8.41
CA SER A 524 -5.01 4.37 8.59
C SER A 524 -3.58 3.95 8.90
N ILE A 525 -3.39 2.95 9.78
CA ILE A 525 -2.07 2.41 10.15
C ILE A 525 -1.43 1.75 8.94
N ARG A 526 -2.18 0.93 8.20
CA ARG A 526 -1.71 0.28 6.98
C ARG A 526 -1.22 1.31 5.97
N ASP A 527 -2.02 2.34 5.71
CA ASP A 527 -1.64 3.42 4.81
C ASP A 527 -0.37 4.15 5.26
N VAL A 528 -0.26 4.46 6.55
CA VAL A 528 0.95 5.10 7.10
C VAL A 528 2.17 4.20 6.92
N LEU A 529 2.12 2.96 7.40
CA LEU A 529 3.29 2.08 7.46
C LEU A 529 3.67 1.48 6.11
N GLU A 530 2.72 0.97 5.34
CA GLU A 530 3.03 0.29 4.08
C GLU A 530 3.41 1.27 2.97
N LYS A 531 2.68 2.38 2.84
CA LYS A 531 2.84 3.31 1.71
C LYS A 531 3.89 4.38 1.98
N HIS A 532 4.11 4.75 3.24
CA HIS A 532 4.95 5.92 3.56
C HIS A 532 6.22 5.60 4.34
N VAL A 533 6.25 4.50 5.09
CA VAL A 533 7.44 4.11 5.86
C VAL A 533 8.30 3.11 5.08
N SER A 534 9.59 3.44 4.95
CA SER A 534 10.59 2.58 4.33
C SER A 534 11.81 2.51 5.25
N PHE A 535 12.11 1.30 5.76
CA PHE A 535 13.18 1.11 6.75
C PHE A 535 14.53 0.74 6.15
N THR A 536 14.61 0.31 4.89
CA THR A 536 15.91 -0.06 4.32
C THR A 536 16.74 1.20 4.05
N ALA A 537 18.02 1.15 4.43
CA ALA A 537 18.97 2.23 4.15
C ALA A 537 19.00 2.55 2.65
N TYR A 538 18.86 1.52 1.82
CA TYR A 538 18.71 1.61 0.38
C TYR A 538 17.49 2.46 -0.05
N GLU A 539 16.29 2.15 0.42
CA GLU A 539 15.07 2.91 0.09
C GLU A 539 15.12 4.36 0.60
N LYS A 540 15.69 4.57 1.79
CA LYS A 540 15.92 5.91 2.35
C LYS A 540 16.87 6.72 1.47
N ASN A 541 17.95 6.10 0.99
CA ASN A 541 18.93 6.71 0.09
C ASN A 541 18.31 6.99 -1.28
N LYS A 542 17.50 6.07 -1.81
CA LYS A 542 16.73 6.21 -3.05
C LYS A 542 15.77 7.41 -3.00
N LYS A 543 14.93 7.50 -1.97
CA LYS A 543 14.05 8.65 -1.72
C LYS A 543 14.83 9.96 -1.59
N LYS A 544 15.98 9.94 -0.91
CA LYS A 544 16.84 11.13 -0.73
C LYS A 544 17.42 11.62 -2.06
N ILE A 545 17.92 10.72 -2.90
CA ILE A 545 18.44 11.06 -4.24
C ILE A 545 17.34 11.65 -5.12
N LEU A 546 16.17 11.00 -5.18
CA LEU A 546 15.04 11.48 -5.96
C LEU A 546 14.56 12.87 -5.54
N ARG A 547 14.54 13.15 -4.23
CA ARG A 547 14.19 14.48 -3.72
C ARG A 547 15.20 15.54 -4.15
N ILE A 548 16.50 15.26 -4.05
CA ILE A 548 17.56 16.22 -4.43
C ILE A 548 17.48 16.54 -5.94
N ILE A 549 17.26 15.51 -6.77
CA ILE A 549 17.10 15.69 -8.22
C ILE A 549 15.82 16.50 -8.50
N GLY A 550 14.70 16.16 -7.86
CA GLY A 550 13.43 16.88 -8.02
C GLY A 550 13.51 18.36 -7.63
N ASP A 551 14.22 18.69 -6.54
CA ASP A 551 14.37 20.06 -6.06
C ASP A 551 15.25 20.91 -7.00
N LYS A 552 16.30 20.32 -7.60
CA LYS A 552 17.23 21.04 -8.50
C LYS A 552 16.88 20.94 -9.98
N LYS A 553 15.93 20.08 -10.36
CA LYS A 553 15.55 19.67 -11.72
C LYS A 553 16.68 18.96 -12.48
N GLU A 554 17.88 19.55 -12.51
CA GLU A 554 19.09 18.98 -13.11
C GLU A 554 20.28 19.14 -12.15
N ILE A 555 21.07 18.07 -11.97
CA ILE A 555 22.19 18.09 -11.04
C ILE A 555 23.36 17.22 -11.52
N ALA A 556 24.58 17.74 -11.42
CA ALA A 556 25.78 16.99 -11.79
C ALA A 556 26.10 15.88 -10.77
N ARG A 557 26.60 14.73 -11.23
CA ARG A 557 26.95 13.57 -10.38
C ARG A 557 27.76 13.92 -9.13
N GLY A 558 28.83 14.69 -9.29
CA GLY A 558 29.68 15.08 -8.17
C GLY A 558 28.96 15.95 -7.14
N GLU A 559 28.04 16.79 -7.59
CA GLU A 559 27.22 17.63 -6.71
C GLU A 559 26.11 16.82 -6.03
N LEU A 560 25.54 15.85 -6.73
CA LEU A 560 24.52 14.94 -6.19
C LEU A 560 25.09 14.01 -5.13
N ILE A 561 26.29 13.43 -5.33
CA ILE A 561 27.02 12.67 -4.31
C ILE A 561 27.27 13.54 -3.08
N LYS A 562 27.78 14.76 -3.29
CA LYS A 562 28.09 15.68 -2.18
C LYS A 562 26.84 16.11 -1.41
N SER A 563 25.74 16.38 -2.12
CA SER A 563 24.47 16.81 -1.52
C SER A 563 23.73 15.66 -0.83
N SER A 564 23.90 14.44 -1.34
CA SER A 564 23.31 13.24 -0.73
C SER A 564 24.09 12.75 0.49
N GLY A 565 25.40 13.06 0.59
CA GLY A 565 26.24 12.61 1.69
C GLY A 565 26.45 11.09 1.73
N LEU A 566 26.19 10.40 0.61
CA LEU A 566 26.37 8.96 0.48
C LEU A 566 27.83 8.62 0.15
N ASN A 567 28.30 7.46 0.61
CA ASN A 567 29.53 6.90 0.10
C ASN A 567 29.32 6.43 -1.35
N LYS A 568 30.42 6.27 -2.10
CA LYS A 568 30.35 5.95 -3.53
C LYS A 568 29.60 4.64 -3.82
N LYS A 569 29.79 3.60 -3.00
CA LYS A 569 29.19 2.28 -3.20
C LYS A 569 27.66 2.32 -3.09
N ASP A 570 27.15 2.95 -2.03
CA ASP A 570 25.71 3.06 -1.80
C ASP A 570 25.06 4.05 -2.78
N PHE A 571 25.80 5.09 -3.18
CA PHE A 571 25.36 6.03 -4.20
C PHE A 571 25.20 5.36 -5.56
N ASP A 572 26.22 4.62 -6.00
CA ASP A 572 26.23 3.96 -7.31
C ASP A 572 25.10 2.92 -7.37
N LEU A 573 24.95 2.08 -6.33
CA LEU A 573 23.85 1.13 -6.23
C LEU A 573 22.46 1.77 -6.37
N VAL A 574 22.25 2.93 -5.73
CA VAL A 574 20.96 3.64 -5.79
C VAL A 574 20.75 4.31 -7.16
N ILE A 575 21.79 4.90 -7.74
CA ILE A 575 21.70 5.55 -9.05
C ILE A 575 21.47 4.53 -10.16
N ASP A 576 22.16 3.41 -10.12
CA ASP A 576 22.06 2.36 -11.13
C ASP A 576 20.62 1.83 -11.17
N THR A 577 20.04 1.49 -10.01
CA THR A 577 18.63 1.10 -9.96
C THR A 577 17.68 2.21 -10.40
N LEU A 578 17.92 3.48 -10.03
CA LEU A 578 17.03 4.58 -10.45
C LEU A 578 17.09 4.88 -11.96
N LEU A 579 18.23 4.59 -12.60
CA LEU A 579 18.39 4.67 -14.05
C LEU A 579 17.73 3.48 -14.74
N GLU A 580 17.88 2.27 -14.18
CA GLU A 580 17.23 1.03 -14.66
C GLU A 580 15.70 1.15 -14.57
N GLU A 581 15.18 1.70 -13.47
CA GLU A 581 13.75 2.00 -13.27
C GLU A 581 13.25 3.20 -14.09
N GLU A 582 14.10 3.81 -14.92
CA GLU A 582 13.84 5.02 -15.72
C GLU A 582 13.31 6.22 -14.93
N THR A 583 13.43 6.20 -13.60
CA THR A 583 12.86 7.22 -12.73
C THR A 583 13.67 8.53 -12.79
N ILE A 584 14.93 8.41 -13.21
CA ILE A 584 15.83 9.53 -13.52
C ILE A 584 16.52 9.27 -14.86
N LYS A 585 16.88 10.33 -15.57
CA LYS A 585 17.62 10.26 -16.83
C LYS A 585 18.98 10.93 -16.69
N VAL A 586 19.87 10.57 -17.60
CA VAL A 586 21.23 11.10 -17.65
C VAL A 586 21.47 11.83 -18.97
N LYS A 587 22.11 13.00 -18.90
CA LYS A 587 22.61 13.71 -20.07
C LYS A 587 24.04 14.20 -19.88
N PRO A 588 24.82 14.34 -20.97
CA PRO A 588 26.12 14.97 -20.91
C PRO A 588 25.96 16.46 -20.59
N GLY A 589 26.76 16.94 -19.63
CA GLY A 589 26.89 18.34 -19.27
C GLY A 589 28.24 18.91 -19.73
N GLU A 590 28.21 20.10 -20.30
CA GLU A 590 29.42 20.80 -20.74
C GLU A 590 30.24 21.33 -19.54
N SER A 591 31.55 21.09 -19.56
CA SER A 591 32.49 21.71 -18.63
C SER A 591 33.86 21.85 -19.29
N LYS A 592 34.51 23.00 -19.04
CA LYS A 592 35.83 23.37 -19.59
C LYS A 592 36.99 22.40 -19.31
N TYR A 593 36.82 21.43 -18.40
CA TYR A 593 37.93 20.60 -17.93
C TYR A 593 37.67 19.08 -17.92
N LYS A 594 36.42 18.61 -17.76
CA LYS A 594 36.03 17.19 -17.86
C LYS A 594 34.55 17.04 -18.23
N PRO A 595 34.16 16.04 -19.04
CA PRO A 595 32.75 15.74 -19.29
C PRO A 595 32.03 15.46 -17.95
N LYS A 596 30.87 16.10 -17.75
CA LYS A 596 30.04 15.92 -16.55
C LYS A 596 28.80 15.10 -16.88
N THR A 597 28.45 14.22 -15.97
CA THR A 597 27.18 13.48 -16.00
C THR A 597 26.13 14.29 -15.24
N ILE A 598 25.03 14.67 -15.89
CA ILE A 598 23.91 15.39 -15.27
C ILE A 598 22.73 14.43 -15.13
N TYR A 599 22.19 14.30 -13.92
CA TYR A 599 20.97 13.58 -13.62
C TYR A 599 19.79 14.54 -13.55
N PHE A 600 18.65 14.12 -14.09
CA PHE A 600 17.41 14.89 -14.05
C PHE A 600 16.20 13.96 -14.00
N LYS A 601 15.05 14.52 -13.61
CA LYS A 601 13.76 13.84 -13.62
C LYS A 601 12.86 14.56 -14.61
N GLU A 602 12.23 13.83 -15.54
CA GLU A 602 11.23 14.40 -16.45
C GLU A 602 9.93 14.77 -15.73
#